data_AF-A0A6N2N1M6-F1
#
_entry.id   AF-A0A6N2N1M6-F1
#
_cell.length_a   1.000
_cell.length_b   1.000
_cell.length_c   1.000
_cell.angle_alpha   90.00
_cell.angle_beta   90.00
_cell.angle_gamma   90.00
#
_symmetry.space_group_name_H-M   'P 1'
#
loop_
_entity.id
_entity.type
_entity.pdbx_description
1 polymer ?
#
loop_
_entity_poly.entity_id
_entity_poly.type
_entity_poly.pdbx_seq_one_letter_code
_entity_poly.pdbx_strand_id
1 'polypeptide(L)'
;MSLLRKSLAANSSIFTPSEAATVAMIHSSSHRVLLRRSSSSSLRTATSAGLFYRRGVVFSLFNNVTHYSTSSSDDFFPSSKQRSRGPVMAAKKASGGEKQEEGKYKHTVDLPKTTFGMRANALVREPEIQKLWEDNQVFKKVVDKNDGEIFVLHDGPPYANGDLHMGHALNKILKDIINRYKILQNYKVHYVPGWDCHGLPIELKVLQSMDQEARKDLTQSKLRAKAAKFAKATVKSQMASFKRYGVWGDWDRPYLTLDPEYEAAQIEVFGQMAFQGYIYRGRKPVHWSPSSRTALAEAELEYPEGHVSKSIYAIFRLASAPPTSNGLLQEFFPDLCLAIWTTTPWTVPANAAVAVNAKLQYAVIEVQSFLGDASTSSGNKKQRLGHVLKEEKQRFLIVASDLVPTLEAKWGVKLAVKKTLLGSDLENCQYFHPIDKRECPVVIGGDYITTESGTGLVHTAPGHGREDYVTGLKYGLPIISPVDDDGKFTEEAMQFIGLDVLGDGNIAVVKYLDEQMLLIMEESYQHNYPYDWRTKKPTIFRATEQWFASVEGFRQSAMEAISQVKWIPPQGENRITAMTSSRSDWCISRQRTWGVPIPL
;
A
#
# COMPACT_ATOMS: atom_id res chain seq x y z
N MET A 1 49.18 -34.33 -5.77
CA MET A 1 48.76 -35.50 -6.58
C MET A 1 47.37 -35.20 -7.10
N SER A 2 47.22 -34.67 -8.32
CA SER A 2 47.36 -35.33 -9.63
C SER A 2 46.28 -36.37 -9.88
N LEU A 3 45.56 -36.18 -11.00
CA LEU A 3 44.57 -37.06 -11.67
C LEU A 3 43.15 -36.98 -11.06
N LEU A 4 42.07 -36.65 -11.76
CA LEU A 4 41.77 -36.64 -13.19
C LEU A 4 40.76 -35.52 -13.54
N ARG A 5 40.95 -34.96 -14.73
CA ARG A 5 40.12 -33.94 -15.39
C ARG A 5 39.54 -34.60 -16.65
N LYS A 6 38.31 -34.19 -17.02
CA LYS A 6 37.73 -34.07 -18.37
C LYS A 6 36.82 -35.18 -18.94
N SER A 7 35.85 -34.66 -19.72
CA SER A 7 35.08 -35.23 -20.86
C SER A 7 33.66 -35.65 -20.50
N LEU A 8 32.52 -35.18 -21.05
CA LEU A 8 32.09 -34.34 -22.20
C LEU A 8 30.72 -33.71 -21.79
N ALA A 9 30.40 -32.42 -22.02
CA ALA A 9 29.96 -31.77 -23.25
C ALA A 9 28.66 -32.32 -23.91
N ALA A 10 27.66 -31.41 -23.98
CA ALA A 10 26.54 -31.33 -24.93
C ALA A 10 25.42 -32.39 -24.91
N ASN A 11 24.23 -31.98 -24.47
CA ASN A 11 23.04 -31.99 -25.35
C ASN A 11 21.92 -31.11 -24.78
N SER A 12 21.65 -30.03 -25.52
CA SER A 12 20.45 -29.22 -25.47
C SER A 12 19.31 -29.94 -26.18
N SER A 13 18.17 -30.13 -25.52
CA SER A 13 16.92 -30.46 -26.23
C SER A 13 15.73 -29.79 -25.55
N ILE A 14 15.13 -28.92 -26.34
CA ILE A 14 13.87 -28.20 -26.21
C ILE A 14 12.74 -29.17 -25.83
N PHE A 15 12.02 -28.90 -24.74
CA PHE A 15 10.75 -29.57 -24.43
C PHE A 15 9.62 -28.84 -25.14
N THR A 16 8.93 -29.56 -26.03
CA THR A 16 7.62 -29.16 -26.59
C THR A 16 6.51 -29.90 -25.83
N PRO A 17 5.32 -29.29 -25.63
CA PRO A 17 4.27 -29.87 -24.81
C PRO A 17 3.25 -30.62 -25.69
N SER A 18 3.35 -31.94 -25.74
CA SER A 18 2.21 -32.79 -26.08
C SER A 18 2.41 -34.15 -25.43
N GLU A 19 1.34 -34.70 -24.87
CA GLU A 19 1.27 -36.03 -24.21
C GLU A 19 1.66 -36.07 -22.73
N ALA A 20 0.85 -35.39 -21.91
CA ALA A 20 0.62 -35.80 -20.52
C ALA A 20 -0.85 -35.57 -20.12
N ALA A 21 -1.75 -35.99 -21.01
CA ALA A 21 -3.12 -36.31 -20.64
C ALA A 21 -3.22 -37.83 -20.70
N THR A 22 -3.80 -38.45 -19.67
CA THR A 22 -3.92 -39.91 -19.46
C THR A 22 -2.77 -40.52 -18.66
N VAL A 23 -2.88 -40.46 -17.33
CA VAL A 23 -2.64 -41.55 -16.34
C VAL A 23 -2.34 -40.89 -14.99
N ALA A 24 -3.38 -40.79 -14.14
CA ALA A 24 -3.30 -40.83 -12.66
C ALA A 24 -4.69 -40.55 -12.06
N MET A 25 -5.69 -41.36 -12.41
CA MET A 25 -6.77 -41.66 -11.47
C MET A 25 -6.42 -42.99 -10.82
N ILE A 26 -6.25 -43.00 -9.51
CA ILE A 26 -6.60 -44.03 -8.51
C ILE A 26 -5.83 -43.66 -7.25
N HIS A 27 -6.48 -42.89 -6.37
CA HIS A 27 -6.42 -43.04 -4.90
C HIS A 27 -7.52 -42.15 -4.33
N SER A 28 -8.69 -42.74 -4.14
CA SER A 28 -9.86 -42.10 -3.54
C SER A 28 -9.78 -42.20 -2.02
N SER A 29 -9.68 -41.08 -1.31
CA SER A 29 -10.03 -40.98 0.12
C SER A 29 -11.34 -40.22 0.30
N SER A 30 -12.13 -40.70 1.25
CA SER A 30 -13.57 -40.49 1.38
C SER A 30 -13.94 -39.16 2.03
N HIS A 31 -14.50 -38.21 1.28
CA HIS A 31 -15.52 -37.27 1.79
C HIS A 31 -16.39 -36.77 0.61
N ARG A 32 -17.62 -37.28 0.54
CA ARG A 32 -18.60 -36.97 -0.51
C ARG A 32 -19.51 -35.84 -0.02
N VAL A 33 -19.37 -34.64 -0.60
CA VAL A 33 -20.33 -33.54 -0.42
C VAL A 33 -21.53 -33.80 -1.34
N LEU A 34 -22.70 -34.04 -0.75
CA LEU A 34 -23.97 -34.23 -1.47
C LEU A 34 -24.58 -32.86 -1.82
N LEU A 35 -24.47 -32.45 -3.07
CA LEU A 35 -25.25 -31.34 -3.64
C LEU A 35 -26.60 -31.87 -4.13
N ARG A 36 -27.69 -31.56 -3.41
CA ARG A 36 -29.07 -31.70 -3.92
C ARG A 36 -29.41 -30.46 -4.74
N ARG A 37 -29.49 -30.61 -6.07
CA ARG A 37 -30.23 -29.71 -6.96
C ARG A 37 -31.69 -30.14 -6.98
N SER A 38 -32.60 -29.26 -6.56
CA SER A 38 -34.03 -29.38 -6.87
C SER A 38 -34.38 -28.40 -7.98
N SER A 39 -34.64 -28.95 -9.15
CA SER A 39 -35.29 -28.30 -10.28
C SER A 39 -36.80 -28.32 -10.10
N SER A 40 -37.47 -27.18 -10.22
CA SER A 40 -38.88 -27.13 -10.58
C SER A 40 -39.18 -25.89 -11.39
N SER A 41 -39.33 -26.10 -12.70
CA SER A 41 -39.95 -25.19 -13.65
C SER A 41 -41.47 -25.36 -13.60
N SER A 42 -42.21 -24.25 -13.52
CA SER A 42 -43.56 -24.19 -14.10
C SER A 42 -43.96 -22.73 -14.35
N LEU A 43 -44.04 -22.39 -15.63
CA LEU A 43 -44.83 -21.27 -16.16
C LEU A 43 -46.31 -21.45 -15.77
N ARG A 44 -47.00 -20.35 -15.45
CA ARG A 44 -48.31 -20.01 -16.05
C ARG A 44 -48.76 -18.59 -15.70
N THR A 45 -49.43 -18.03 -16.69
CA THR A 45 -49.90 -16.67 -16.96
C THR A 45 -51.15 -16.25 -16.16
N ALA A 46 -51.40 -14.95 -16.23
CA ALA A 46 -52.43 -14.13 -15.57
C ALA A 46 -53.89 -14.59 -15.70
N THR A 47 -54.70 -14.21 -14.69
CA THR A 47 -56.11 -13.83 -14.83
C THR A 47 -56.52 -12.83 -13.75
N SER A 48 -57.19 -11.77 -14.19
CA SER A 48 -57.87 -10.72 -13.42
C SER A 48 -59.27 -11.14 -12.96
N ALA A 49 -59.69 -10.76 -11.74
CA ALA A 49 -61.09 -10.44 -11.41
C ALA A 49 -61.26 -9.85 -9.98
N GLY A 50 -61.76 -8.61 -9.91
CA GLY A 50 -62.96 -8.24 -9.14
C GLY A 50 -62.99 -8.27 -7.60
N LEU A 51 -62.82 -7.09 -7.00
CA LEU A 51 -63.66 -6.45 -5.96
C LEU A 51 -64.44 -7.32 -4.95
N PHE A 52 -64.16 -7.13 -3.65
CA PHE A 52 -65.19 -6.76 -2.65
C PHE A 52 -64.58 -6.00 -1.47
N TYR A 53 -65.16 -4.82 -1.23
CA TYR A 53 -64.91 -3.89 -0.13
C TYR A 53 -65.47 -4.43 1.20
N ARG A 54 -64.72 -4.28 2.32
CA ARG A 54 -65.32 -3.99 3.64
C ARG A 54 -64.38 -3.11 4.48
N ARG A 55 -64.96 -2.02 4.96
CA ARG A 55 -64.37 -0.88 5.71
C ARG A 55 -63.80 -1.28 7.08
N GLY A 56 -62.78 -0.56 7.56
CA GLY A 56 -62.50 -0.48 9.00
C GLY A 56 -61.20 0.16 9.49
N VAL A 57 -61.09 1.49 9.33
CA VAL A 57 -60.35 2.46 10.19
C VAL A 57 -58.81 2.56 10.12
N VAL A 58 -58.40 3.82 10.01
CA VAL A 58 -57.10 4.45 9.76
C VAL A 58 -56.33 4.72 11.06
N PHE A 59 -55.00 4.61 11.04
CA PHE A 59 -54.11 5.56 11.73
C PHE A 59 -52.78 5.67 10.98
N SER A 60 -52.59 6.77 10.24
CA SER A 60 -51.32 7.18 9.65
C SER A 60 -50.75 8.35 10.44
N LEU A 61 -49.54 8.23 10.96
CA LEU A 61 -48.76 9.36 11.47
C LEU A 61 -47.58 9.61 10.54
N PHE A 62 -47.62 10.78 9.93
CA PHE A 62 -46.57 11.43 9.16
C PHE A 62 -45.30 11.58 10.02
N ASN A 63 -44.12 11.42 9.41
CA ASN A 63 -42.90 12.01 9.93
C ASN A 63 -42.23 12.82 8.82
N ASN A 64 -42.14 14.12 9.08
CA ASN A 64 -41.48 15.13 8.25
C ASN A 64 -39.97 14.91 8.28
N VAL A 65 -39.36 14.89 7.09
CA VAL A 65 -37.92 15.01 6.89
C VAL A 65 -37.64 16.44 6.48
N THR A 66 -36.90 17.19 7.30
CA THR A 66 -36.33 18.47 6.92
C THR A 66 -34.85 18.31 6.60
N HIS A 67 -34.50 18.67 5.38
CA HIS A 67 -33.15 18.87 4.88
C HIS A 67 -32.49 20.07 5.58
N TYR A 68 -31.17 19.99 5.82
CA TYR A 68 -30.34 21.19 5.99
C TYR A 68 -29.05 21.08 5.17
N SER A 69 -28.84 22.11 4.37
CA SER A 69 -27.65 22.43 3.58
C SER A 69 -26.73 23.40 4.33
N THR A 70 -25.50 23.47 3.83
CA THR A 70 -24.29 24.17 4.32
C THR A 70 -24.25 25.67 4.03
N SER A 71 -23.71 26.49 4.96
CA SER A 71 -22.77 27.60 4.67
C SER A 71 -22.17 28.20 5.96
N SER A 72 -21.08 28.96 5.79
CA SER A 72 -19.94 29.22 6.68
C SER A 72 -19.99 30.49 7.57
N SER A 73 -18.87 30.65 8.31
CA SER A 73 -18.17 31.85 8.83
C SER A 73 -18.42 32.29 10.28
N ASP A 74 -17.34 32.16 11.06
CA ASP A 74 -16.76 33.05 12.07
C ASP A 74 -17.66 33.77 13.09
N ASP A 75 -17.52 33.42 14.37
CA ASP A 75 -16.78 34.25 15.35
C ASP A 75 -16.77 33.63 16.76
N PHE A 76 -15.60 33.67 17.38
CA PHE A 76 -15.32 33.21 18.74
C PHE A 76 -15.85 34.19 19.79
N PHE A 77 -16.75 33.74 20.69
CA PHE A 77 -16.82 34.15 22.11
C PHE A 77 -17.64 33.13 22.93
N PRO A 78 -17.17 32.64 24.09
CA PRO A 78 -17.91 31.67 24.88
C PRO A 78 -18.79 32.36 25.93
N SER A 79 -20.10 32.17 25.84
CA SER A 79 -21.05 32.52 26.90
C SER A 79 -22.13 31.45 27.02
N SER A 80 -22.00 30.56 28.01
CA SER A 80 -23.10 30.28 28.95
C SER A 80 -22.65 29.33 30.06
N LYS A 81 -23.15 29.64 31.26
CA LYS A 81 -22.74 29.13 32.56
C LYS A 81 -22.98 27.63 32.69
N GLN A 82 -21.91 26.85 32.76
CA GLN A 82 -21.93 25.51 33.35
C GLN A 82 -22.21 25.64 34.85
N ARG A 83 -23.37 25.15 35.32
CA ARG A 83 -23.63 24.92 36.74
C ARG A 83 -22.76 23.75 37.19
N SER A 84 -21.63 24.05 37.81
CA SER A 84 -20.81 23.11 38.57
C SER A 84 -21.64 22.52 39.73
N ARG A 85 -21.99 21.24 39.64
CA ARG A 85 -22.41 20.48 40.83
C ARG A 85 -21.15 19.89 41.47
N GLY A 86 -20.61 20.62 42.45
CA GLY A 86 -19.61 20.12 43.39
C GLY A 86 -20.19 19.06 44.34
N PRO A 87 -19.33 18.41 45.15
CA PRO A 87 -19.67 17.22 45.92
C PRO A 87 -20.50 17.59 47.15
N VAL A 88 -21.75 17.13 47.23
CA VAL A 88 -22.53 17.19 48.47
C VAL A 88 -22.22 15.94 49.30
N MET A 89 -21.04 15.93 49.93
CA MET A 89 -20.67 15.03 51.02
C MET A 89 -19.72 15.76 51.97
N ALA A 90 -20.23 16.74 52.72
CA ALA A 90 -19.59 17.27 53.94
C ALA A 90 -20.57 18.13 54.73
N ALA A 91 -21.52 17.50 55.42
CA ALA A 91 -22.24 18.13 56.52
C ALA A 91 -22.81 17.07 57.48
N LYS A 92 -21.91 16.31 58.12
CA LYS A 92 -22.23 15.67 59.40
C LYS A 92 -21.81 16.65 60.49
N LYS A 93 -22.65 17.63 60.78
CA LYS A 93 -22.52 18.47 61.98
C LYS A 93 -23.90 18.66 62.58
N ALA A 94 -24.04 18.05 63.77
CA ALA A 94 -25.09 18.19 64.77
C ALA A 94 -26.18 19.23 64.46
N SER A 95 -27.34 18.74 64.05
CA SER A 95 -28.62 19.38 64.39
C SER A 95 -29.46 18.35 65.13
N GLY A 96 -29.74 18.64 66.40
CA GLY A 96 -30.79 17.97 67.14
C GLY A 96 -32.12 18.32 66.48
N GLY A 97 -32.60 17.41 65.62
CA GLY A 97 -33.93 17.43 65.05
C GLY A 97 -34.61 16.13 65.44
N GLU A 98 -35.80 16.24 66.02
CA GLU A 98 -36.66 15.14 66.43
C GLU A 98 -36.78 14.08 65.33
N LYS A 99 -36.86 12.80 65.72
CA LYS A 99 -37.21 11.70 64.82
C LYS A 99 -38.55 12.04 64.16
N GLN A 100 -38.51 12.45 62.89
CA GLN A 100 -39.70 12.39 62.03
C GLN A 100 -40.21 10.95 62.08
N GLU A 101 -41.44 10.76 62.54
CA GLU A 101 -42.14 9.47 62.46
C GLU A 101 -42.01 8.96 61.02
N GLU A 102 -41.58 7.70 60.85
CA GLU A 102 -41.65 7.04 59.56
C GLU A 102 -43.07 7.19 59.03
N GLY A 103 -43.21 7.80 57.84
CA GLY A 103 -44.52 8.20 57.32
C GLY A 103 -45.56 7.09 57.46
N LYS A 104 -46.69 7.42 58.11
CA LYS A 104 -47.77 6.52 58.56
C LYS A 104 -48.34 5.58 57.47
N TYR A 105 -48.04 5.83 56.21
CA TYR A 105 -48.50 5.06 55.04
C TYR A 105 -47.36 4.37 54.25
N LYS A 106 -46.10 4.43 54.68
CA LYS A 106 -44.96 3.82 53.96
C LYS A 106 -45.11 2.31 53.80
N HIS A 107 -45.75 1.65 54.76
CA HIS A 107 -46.02 0.20 54.74
C HIS A 107 -47.28 -0.17 53.94
N THR A 108 -48.10 0.81 53.53
CA THR A 108 -49.32 0.58 52.74
C THR A 108 -49.07 0.74 51.24
N VAL A 109 -47.83 0.98 50.82
CA VAL A 109 -47.43 1.19 49.42
C VAL A 109 -46.39 0.14 49.03
N ASP A 110 -46.65 -0.61 47.97
CA ASP A 110 -45.71 -1.60 47.42
C ASP A 110 -44.62 -0.92 46.58
N LEU A 111 -43.60 -0.42 47.27
CA LEU A 111 -42.43 0.15 46.62
C LEU A 111 -41.54 -0.95 45.99
N PRO A 112 -40.91 -0.68 44.84
CA PRO A 112 -39.94 -1.60 44.25
C PRO A 112 -38.79 -1.90 45.22
N LYS A 113 -38.56 -3.19 45.51
CA LYS A 113 -37.43 -3.69 46.31
C LYS A 113 -36.50 -4.47 45.41
N THR A 114 -35.21 -4.11 45.41
CA THR A 114 -34.21 -4.82 44.61
C THR A 114 -32.86 -4.86 45.34
N THR A 115 -32.15 -5.97 45.19
CA THR A 115 -30.73 -6.10 45.58
C THR A 115 -29.79 -5.52 44.52
N PHE A 116 -30.32 -5.12 43.35
CA PHE A 116 -29.56 -4.49 42.29
C PHE A 116 -29.04 -3.12 42.73
N GLY A 117 -27.73 -3.03 42.97
CA GLY A 117 -27.10 -1.77 43.38
C GLY A 117 -27.30 -0.66 42.36
N MET A 118 -27.67 0.54 42.83
CA MET A 118 -27.94 1.71 41.98
C MET A 118 -26.74 2.17 41.14
N ARG A 119 -25.50 1.94 41.61
CA ARG A 119 -24.28 2.24 40.84
C ARG A 119 -23.79 0.98 40.14
N ALA A 120 -23.35 1.13 38.89
CA ALA A 120 -22.88 0.01 38.09
C ALA A 120 -21.66 -0.72 38.71
N ASN A 121 -20.72 0.04 39.27
CA ASN A 121 -19.45 -0.47 39.83
C ASN A 121 -18.72 -1.43 38.87
N ALA A 122 -18.66 -1.06 37.59
CA ALA A 122 -18.21 -1.92 36.49
C ALA A 122 -16.78 -2.47 36.66
N LEU A 123 -15.88 -1.68 37.27
CA LEU A 123 -14.49 -2.10 37.54
C LEU A 123 -14.40 -3.37 38.40
N VAL A 124 -15.37 -3.61 39.28
CA VAL A 124 -15.45 -4.79 40.14
C VAL A 124 -16.39 -5.84 39.55
N ARG A 125 -17.58 -5.42 39.11
CA ARG A 125 -18.61 -6.36 38.63
C ARG A 125 -18.26 -7.06 37.32
N GLU A 126 -17.61 -6.39 36.37
CA GLU A 126 -17.27 -7.01 35.09
C GLU A 126 -16.28 -8.18 35.26
N PRO A 127 -15.16 -8.05 36.02
CA PRO A 127 -14.31 -9.20 36.33
C PRO A 127 -15.04 -10.36 37.00
N GLU A 128 -15.97 -10.09 37.93
CA GLU A 128 -16.77 -11.13 38.59
C GLU A 128 -17.64 -11.89 37.57
N ILE A 129 -18.30 -11.16 36.66
CA ILE A 129 -19.13 -11.74 35.59
C ILE A 129 -18.27 -12.55 34.62
N GLN A 130 -17.11 -12.02 34.22
CA GLN A 130 -16.18 -12.69 33.31
C GLN A 130 -15.64 -13.98 33.93
N LYS A 131 -15.29 -13.96 35.21
CA LYS A 131 -14.90 -15.16 35.96
C LYS A 131 -16.02 -16.20 35.99
N LEU A 132 -17.26 -15.77 36.25
CA LEU A 132 -18.42 -16.67 36.18
C LEU A 132 -18.56 -17.31 34.80
N TRP A 133 -18.35 -16.55 33.72
CA TRP A 133 -18.39 -17.09 32.36
C TRP A 133 -17.30 -18.13 32.10
N GLU A 134 -16.08 -17.88 32.57
CA GLU A 134 -14.93 -18.77 32.43
C GLU A 134 -15.11 -20.06 33.24
N ASP A 135 -15.39 -19.96 34.54
CA ASP A 135 -15.59 -21.10 35.46
C ASP A 135 -16.71 -22.03 34.98
N ASN A 136 -17.74 -21.47 34.33
CA ASN A 136 -18.89 -22.23 33.84
C ASN A 136 -18.81 -22.60 32.35
N GLN A 137 -17.74 -22.20 31.65
CA GLN A 137 -17.60 -22.37 30.19
C GLN A 137 -18.83 -21.90 29.42
N VAL A 138 -19.36 -20.72 29.76
CA VAL A 138 -20.67 -20.24 29.27
C VAL A 138 -20.73 -20.18 27.75
N PHE A 139 -19.70 -19.62 27.10
CA PHE A 139 -19.66 -19.54 25.64
C PHE A 139 -19.84 -20.91 24.98
N LYS A 140 -19.03 -21.89 25.39
CA LYS A 140 -19.08 -23.26 24.87
C LYS A 140 -20.46 -23.89 25.11
N LYS A 141 -20.98 -23.83 26.33
CA LYS A 141 -22.29 -24.41 26.67
C LYS A 141 -23.43 -23.80 25.87
N VAL A 142 -23.41 -22.49 25.64
CA VAL A 142 -24.46 -21.81 24.87
C VAL A 142 -24.37 -22.19 23.39
N VAL A 143 -23.16 -22.25 22.82
CA VAL A 143 -22.97 -22.69 21.43
C VAL A 143 -23.35 -24.16 21.24
N ASP A 144 -22.95 -25.04 22.16
CA ASP A 144 -23.25 -26.48 22.11
C ASP A 144 -24.75 -26.77 22.29
N LYS A 145 -25.48 -25.89 22.98
CA LYS A 145 -26.93 -25.99 23.16
C LYS A 145 -27.70 -25.61 21.90
N ASN A 146 -27.18 -24.69 21.10
CA ASN A 146 -27.83 -24.30 19.85
C ASN A 146 -27.77 -25.46 18.86
N ASP A 147 -28.85 -25.70 18.13
CA ASP A 147 -28.97 -26.77 17.13
C ASP A 147 -29.15 -26.26 15.68
N GLY A 148 -29.19 -24.93 15.50
CA GLY A 148 -29.29 -24.30 14.19
C GLY A 148 -28.00 -24.34 13.35
N GLU A 149 -28.02 -23.59 12.25
CA GLU A 149 -26.93 -23.55 11.27
C GLU A 149 -25.61 -23.06 11.87
N ILE A 150 -24.49 -23.54 11.32
CA ILE A 150 -23.16 -23.09 11.72
C ILE A 150 -22.93 -21.68 11.14
N PHE A 151 -22.60 -20.74 12.02
CA PHE A 151 -22.17 -19.41 11.64
C PHE A 151 -20.68 -19.27 11.93
N VAL A 152 -19.86 -19.21 10.89
CA VAL A 152 -18.41 -19.02 11.02
C VAL A 152 -18.08 -17.54 10.85
N LEU A 153 -17.47 -16.93 11.85
CA LEU A 153 -16.87 -15.61 11.72
C LEU A 153 -15.35 -15.79 11.79
N HIS A 154 -14.66 -15.64 10.66
CA HIS A 154 -13.21 -15.74 10.64
C HIS A 154 -12.58 -14.46 11.22
N ASP A 155 -11.73 -14.64 12.22
CA ASP A 155 -11.05 -13.53 12.86
C ASP A 155 -9.83 -13.09 12.04
N GLY A 156 -9.81 -11.87 11.52
CA GLY A 156 -8.58 -11.29 10.98
C GLY A 156 -7.50 -11.17 12.08
N PRO A 157 -6.31 -11.77 11.93
CA PRO A 157 -5.36 -11.91 13.02
C PRO A 157 -4.63 -10.59 13.30
N PRO A 158 -4.70 -10.02 14.52
CA PRO A 158 -3.84 -8.89 14.90
C PRO A 158 -2.35 -9.27 14.90
N TYR A 159 -1.50 -8.29 14.61
CA TYR A 159 -0.05 -8.44 14.75
C TYR A 159 0.34 -8.62 16.22
N ALA A 160 1.10 -9.68 16.50
CA ALA A 160 1.67 -9.98 17.82
C ALA A 160 2.93 -9.15 18.10
N ASN A 161 2.84 -7.83 17.94
CA ASN A 161 3.98 -6.93 18.09
C ASN A 161 3.89 -5.95 19.27
N GLY A 162 2.72 -5.62 19.83
CA GLY A 162 2.62 -4.63 20.92
C GLY A 162 1.26 -4.54 21.59
N ASP A 163 1.05 -3.49 22.37
CA ASP A 163 -0.19 -3.27 23.11
C ASP A 163 -1.38 -2.92 22.21
N LEU A 164 -2.58 -3.20 22.70
CA LEU A 164 -3.82 -2.93 21.98
C LEU A 164 -4.20 -1.45 22.06
N HIS A 165 -4.45 -0.83 20.91
CA HIS A 165 -5.11 0.48 20.79
C HIS A 165 -6.62 0.40 20.52
N MET A 166 -7.31 1.54 20.53
CA MET A 166 -8.77 1.66 20.32
C MET A 166 -9.30 1.01 19.05
N GLY A 167 -8.53 1.03 17.95
CA GLY A 167 -8.90 0.29 16.73
C GLY A 167 -9.11 -1.22 16.94
N HIS A 168 -8.32 -1.86 17.81
CA HIS A 168 -8.50 -3.27 18.15
C HIS A 168 -9.78 -3.49 18.95
N ALA A 169 -10.07 -2.60 19.91
CA ALA A 169 -11.31 -2.64 20.68
C ALA A 169 -12.53 -2.52 19.77
N LEU A 170 -12.54 -1.52 18.87
CA LEU A 170 -13.60 -1.35 17.87
C LEU A 170 -13.80 -2.63 17.04
N ASN A 171 -12.73 -3.19 16.48
CA ASN A 171 -12.81 -4.39 15.64
C ASN A 171 -13.37 -5.60 16.41
N LYS A 172 -12.83 -5.89 17.60
CA LYS A 172 -13.19 -7.09 18.36
C LYS A 172 -14.58 -7.00 19.00
N ILE A 173 -14.97 -5.82 19.49
CA ILE A 173 -16.30 -5.63 20.07
C ILE A 173 -17.38 -5.76 18.99
N LEU A 174 -17.15 -5.23 17.78
CA LEU A 174 -18.10 -5.41 16.67
C LEU A 174 -18.28 -6.88 16.28
N LYS A 175 -17.18 -7.64 16.19
CA LYS A 175 -17.22 -9.10 15.94
C LYS A 175 -17.99 -9.83 17.05
N ASP A 176 -17.76 -9.48 18.32
CA ASP A 176 -18.44 -10.06 19.47
C ASP A 176 -19.96 -9.77 19.45
N ILE A 177 -20.37 -8.55 19.12
CA ILE A 177 -21.79 -8.18 18.97
C ILE A 177 -22.45 -9.07 17.92
N ILE A 178 -21.83 -9.25 16.74
CA ILE A 178 -22.35 -10.11 15.67
C ILE A 178 -22.47 -11.56 16.14
N ASN A 179 -21.42 -12.10 16.76
CA ASN A 179 -21.41 -13.46 17.27
C ASN A 179 -22.50 -13.69 18.30
N ARG A 180 -22.61 -12.82 19.31
CA ARG A 180 -23.66 -12.90 20.34
C ARG A 180 -25.05 -12.81 19.74
N TYR A 181 -25.26 -11.89 18.79
CA TYR A 181 -26.53 -11.77 18.09
C TYR A 181 -26.89 -13.08 17.37
N LYS A 182 -25.94 -13.69 16.66
CA LYS A 182 -26.16 -14.99 15.99
C LYS A 182 -26.43 -16.13 16.95
N ILE A 183 -25.71 -16.17 18.09
CA ILE A 183 -25.99 -17.13 19.16
C ILE A 183 -27.43 -17.00 19.66
N LEU A 184 -27.91 -15.77 19.90
CA LEU A 184 -29.29 -15.50 20.34
C LEU A 184 -30.35 -15.88 19.29
N GLN A 185 -29.95 -15.99 18.02
CA GLN A 185 -30.80 -16.47 16.92
C GLN A 185 -30.67 -17.98 16.68
N ASN A 186 -30.16 -18.74 17.68
CA ASN A 186 -29.99 -20.19 17.64
C ASN A 186 -28.93 -20.72 16.64
N TYR A 187 -27.98 -19.89 16.20
CA TYR A 187 -26.87 -20.37 15.35
C TYR A 187 -25.76 -21.00 16.19
N LYS A 188 -25.10 -22.03 15.64
CA LYS A 188 -23.85 -22.57 16.18
C LYS A 188 -22.69 -21.69 15.75
N VAL A 189 -22.30 -20.74 16.60
CA VAL A 189 -21.22 -19.81 16.26
C VAL A 189 -19.85 -20.43 16.45
N HIS A 190 -19.04 -20.41 15.39
CA HIS A 190 -17.63 -20.78 15.41
C HIS A 190 -16.76 -19.53 15.24
N TYR A 191 -16.10 -19.13 16.32
CA TYR A 191 -15.23 -17.95 16.36
C TYR A 191 -13.93 -18.28 17.10
N VAL A 192 -12.86 -18.42 16.32
CA VAL A 192 -11.51 -18.74 16.80
C VAL A 192 -10.62 -17.51 16.59
N PRO A 193 -10.13 -16.87 17.66
CA PRO A 193 -9.17 -15.77 17.56
C PRO A 193 -7.84 -16.25 16.98
N GLY A 194 -7.15 -15.38 16.24
CA GLY A 194 -5.82 -15.69 15.73
C GLY A 194 -4.82 -14.56 15.84
N TRP A 195 -3.56 -14.85 15.52
CA TRP A 195 -2.47 -13.88 15.59
C TRP A 195 -1.47 -14.00 14.43
N ASP A 196 -1.09 -12.86 13.89
CA ASP A 196 0.02 -12.73 12.95
C ASP A 196 1.32 -12.58 13.75
N CYS A 197 2.14 -13.61 13.68
CA CYS A 197 3.32 -13.82 14.50
C CYS A 197 4.60 -13.74 13.68
N HIS A 198 4.53 -13.44 12.38
CA HIS A 198 5.68 -13.36 11.49
C HIS A 198 5.96 -11.93 11.03
N GLY A 199 7.09 -11.77 10.33
CA GLY A 199 7.42 -10.53 9.63
C GLY A 199 8.28 -9.53 10.41
N LEU A 200 8.65 -8.48 9.68
CA LEU A 200 9.60 -7.46 10.11
C LEU A 200 9.27 -6.72 11.42
N PRO A 201 8.00 -6.40 11.76
CA PRO A 201 7.72 -5.65 12.98
C PRO A 201 8.22 -6.34 14.25
N ILE A 202 8.11 -7.68 14.30
CA ILE A 202 8.58 -8.48 15.43
C ILE A 202 10.11 -8.53 15.42
N GLU A 203 10.71 -8.74 14.25
CA GLU A 203 12.17 -8.76 14.09
C GLU A 203 12.80 -7.44 14.57
N LEU A 204 12.23 -6.30 14.18
CA LEU A 204 12.68 -4.97 14.61
C LEU A 204 12.55 -4.76 16.13
N LYS A 205 11.44 -5.17 16.74
CA LYS A 205 11.27 -5.03 18.20
C LYS A 205 12.23 -5.91 18.99
N VAL A 206 12.51 -7.12 18.50
CA VAL A 206 13.55 -7.99 19.07
C VAL A 206 14.92 -7.32 18.95
N LEU A 207 15.26 -6.77 17.78
CA LEU A 207 16.55 -6.09 17.59
C LEU A 207 16.66 -4.83 18.46
N GLN A 208 15.61 -4.01 18.55
CA GLN A 208 15.57 -2.79 19.36
C GLN A 208 15.72 -3.07 20.87
N SER A 209 15.18 -4.19 21.36
CA SER A 209 15.32 -4.62 22.75
C SER A 209 16.68 -5.25 23.08
N MET A 210 17.59 -5.37 22.10
CA MET A 210 18.93 -5.93 22.28
C MET A 210 20.02 -4.87 22.21
N ASP A 211 21.01 -5.01 23.10
CA ASP A 211 22.25 -4.23 23.11
C ASP A 211 23.14 -4.54 21.90
N GLN A 212 24.00 -3.57 21.53
CA GLN A 212 24.84 -3.68 20.33
C GLN A 212 25.79 -4.89 20.34
N GLU A 213 26.33 -5.26 21.50
CA GLU A 213 27.21 -6.44 21.64
C GLU A 213 26.42 -7.73 21.42
N ALA A 214 25.21 -7.84 21.97
CA ALA A 214 24.34 -8.99 21.80
C ALA A 214 23.85 -9.16 20.34
N ARG A 215 23.90 -8.10 19.53
CA ARG A 215 23.61 -8.15 18.08
C ARG A 215 24.75 -8.75 17.26
N LYS A 216 26.01 -8.61 17.70
CA LYS A 216 27.18 -9.16 16.96
C LYS A 216 27.18 -10.69 16.95
N ASP A 217 26.68 -11.32 18.02
CA ASP A 217 26.61 -12.78 18.18
C ASP A 217 25.28 -13.41 17.71
N LEU A 218 24.44 -12.61 17.03
CA LEU A 218 23.09 -13.01 16.65
C LEU A 218 23.12 -13.83 15.35
N THR A 219 22.97 -15.15 15.48
CA THR A 219 22.72 -16.02 14.33
C THR A 219 21.24 -15.98 13.92
N GLN A 220 20.95 -16.36 12.68
CA GLN A 220 19.58 -16.47 12.17
C GLN A 220 18.69 -17.34 13.06
N SER A 221 19.19 -18.50 13.51
CA SER A 221 18.45 -19.40 14.41
C SER A 221 18.16 -18.75 15.77
N LYS A 222 19.12 -18.03 16.36
CA LYS A 222 18.91 -17.32 17.63
C LYS A 222 17.88 -16.20 17.48
N LEU A 223 17.91 -15.48 16.35
CA LEU A 223 16.94 -14.44 16.04
C LEU A 223 15.53 -15.01 15.92
N ARG A 224 15.33 -16.10 15.18
CA ARG A 224 14.03 -16.79 15.04
C ARG A 224 13.51 -17.26 16.40
N ALA A 225 14.35 -17.85 17.24
CA ALA A 225 13.95 -18.29 18.57
C ALA A 225 13.52 -17.13 19.47
N LYS A 226 14.25 -16.00 19.44
CA LYS A 226 13.87 -14.78 20.18
C LYS A 226 12.57 -14.16 19.66
N ALA A 227 12.39 -14.11 18.35
CA ALA A 227 11.17 -13.61 17.71
C ALA A 227 9.94 -14.47 18.07
N ALA A 228 10.06 -15.80 18.00
CA ALA A 228 9.01 -16.71 18.44
C ALA A 228 8.64 -16.50 19.91
N LYS A 229 9.64 -16.34 20.79
CA LYS A 229 9.42 -16.09 22.22
C LYS A 229 8.71 -14.76 22.46
N PHE A 230 9.12 -13.71 21.75
CA PHE A 230 8.50 -12.39 21.82
C PHE A 230 7.04 -12.45 21.37
N ALA A 231 6.77 -13.03 20.20
CA ALA A 231 5.42 -13.17 19.66
C ALA A 231 4.49 -13.90 20.64
N LYS A 232 4.92 -15.05 21.18
CA LYS A 232 4.13 -15.83 22.16
C LYS A 232 3.84 -15.04 23.45
N ALA A 233 4.79 -14.25 23.93
CA ALA A 233 4.57 -13.39 25.09
C ALA A 233 3.54 -12.28 24.80
N THR A 234 3.63 -11.66 23.62
CA THR A 234 2.69 -10.63 23.19
C THR A 234 1.29 -11.20 22.99
N VAL A 235 1.16 -12.37 22.37
CA VAL A 235 -0.12 -13.09 22.23
C VAL A 235 -0.81 -13.26 23.58
N LYS A 236 -0.07 -13.72 24.61
CA LYS A 236 -0.61 -13.90 25.96
C LYS A 236 -1.15 -12.60 26.56
N SER A 237 -0.42 -11.50 26.39
CA SER A 237 -0.82 -10.17 26.90
C SER A 237 -2.04 -9.60 26.16
N GLN A 238 -2.03 -9.68 24.84
CA GLN A 238 -3.14 -9.23 24.00
C GLN A 238 -4.40 -10.08 24.24
N MET A 239 -4.26 -11.39 24.38
CA MET A 239 -5.36 -12.31 24.70
C MET A 239 -6.03 -11.95 26.03
N ALA A 240 -5.24 -11.71 27.08
CA ALA A 240 -5.78 -11.26 28.38
C ALA A 240 -6.56 -9.95 28.24
N SER A 241 -6.08 -9.03 27.41
CA SER A 241 -6.74 -7.76 27.15
C SER A 241 -8.05 -7.92 26.37
N PHE A 242 -8.08 -8.80 25.35
CA PHE A 242 -9.32 -9.11 24.62
C PHE A 242 -10.35 -9.84 25.48
N LYS A 243 -9.92 -10.78 26.34
CA LYS A 243 -10.79 -11.38 27.35
C LYS A 243 -11.38 -10.31 28.28
N ARG A 244 -10.57 -9.32 28.68
CA ARG A 244 -11.03 -8.21 29.53
C ARG A 244 -12.05 -7.29 28.83
N TYR A 245 -11.99 -7.14 27.51
CA TYR A 245 -13.06 -6.47 26.73
C TYR A 245 -14.41 -7.22 26.79
N GLY A 246 -14.44 -8.45 27.31
CA GLY A 246 -15.65 -9.26 27.42
C GLY A 246 -15.98 -10.08 26.17
N VAL A 247 -15.02 -10.22 25.25
CA VAL A 247 -15.23 -10.91 23.97
C VAL A 247 -15.33 -12.42 24.19
N TRP A 248 -16.38 -13.04 23.64
CA TRP A 248 -16.55 -14.48 23.62
C TRP A 248 -15.91 -15.10 22.39
N GLY A 249 -15.22 -16.22 22.57
CA GLY A 249 -14.53 -16.97 21.52
C GLY A 249 -13.79 -18.17 22.09
N ASP A 250 -13.27 -19.01 21.20
CA ASP A 250 -12.40 -20.13 21.59
C ASP A 250 -10.98 -19.61 21.87
N TRP A 251 -10.76 -19.16 23.10
CA TRP A 251 -9.46 -18.66 23.56
C TRP A 251 -8.47 -19.78 23.91
N ASP A 252 -8.92 -21.03 24.00
CA ASP A 252 -8.09 -22.16 24.41
C ASP A 252 -7.32 -22.72 23.21
N ARG A 253 -7.87 -22.57 21.99
CA ARG A 253 -7.26 -23.03 20.74
C ARG A 253 -7.15 -21.91 19.70
N PRO A 254 -6.43 -20.82 20.00
CA PRO A 254 -6.22 -19.78 19.02
C PRO A 254 -5.33 -20.31 17.89
N TYR A 255 -5.51 -19.79 16.67
CA TYR A 255 -4.60 -20.12 15.57
C TYR A 255 -3.44 -19.11 15.53
N LEU A 256 -2.20 -19.60 15.51
CA LEU A 256 -1.02 -18.74 15.37
C LEU A 256 -0.36 -19.05 14.03
N THR A 257 0.01 -18.00 13.31
CA THR A 257 0.74 -18.15 12.02
C THR A 257 2.11 -18.81 12.16
N LEU A 258 2.66 -18.91 13.38
CA LEU A 258 3.91 -19.62 13.70
C LEU A 258 3.72 -21.10 14.07
N ASP A 259 2.47 -21.57 14.14
CA ASP A 259 2.20 -22.97 14.45
C ASP A 259 2.55 -23.86 13.25
N PRO A 260 3.19 -25.03 13.46
CA PRO A 260 3.65 -25.88 12.36
C PRO A 260 2.53 -26.29 11.39
N GLU A 261 1.32 -26.56 11.89
CA GLU A 261 0.18 -26.90 11.03
C GLU A 261 -0.23 -25.73 10.12
N TYR A 262 -0.12 -24.49 10.61
CA TYR A 262 -0.41 -23.30 9.83
C TYR A 262 0.65 -23.07 8.74
N GLU A 263 1.92 -23.18 9.10
CA GLU A 263 3.03 -23.03 8.14
C GLU A 263 2.95 -24.10 7.04
N ALA A 264 2.60 -25.34 7.39
CA ALA A 264 2.40 -26.42 6.43
C ALA A 264 1.25 -26.12 5.45
N ALA A 265 0.11 -25.63 5.95
CA ALA A 265 -1.02 -25.24 5.09
C ALA A 265 -0.66 -24.06 4.17
N GLN A 266 0.14 -23.10 4.65
CA GLN A 266 0.64 -21.99 3.84
C GLN A 266 1.56 -22.48 2.71
N ILE A 267 2.43 -23.44 2.99
CA ILE A 267 3.30 -24.10 2.00
C ILE A 267 2.47 -24.87 0.97
N GLU A 268 1.40 -25.55 1.39
CA GLU A 268 0.50 -26.25 0.48
C GLU A 268 -0.17 -25.30 -0.52
N VAL A 269 -0.70 -24.16 -0.05
CA VAL A 269 -1.27 -23.12 -0.92
C VAL A 269 -0.22 -22.59 -1.89
N PHE A 270 0.99 -22.31 -1.40
CA PHE A 270 2.10 -21.91 -2.26
C PHE A 270 2.40 -22.96 -3.34
N GLY A 271 2.46 -24.23 -2.97
CA GLY A 271 2.68 -25.35 -3.90
C GLY A 271 1.59 -25.44 -4.96
N GLN A 272 0.31 -25.31 -4.57
CA GLN A 272 -0.81 -25.27 -5.51
C GLN A 272 -0.67 -24.13 -6.52
N MET A 273 -0.33 -22.92 -6.06
CA MET A 273 -0.08 -21.78 -6.95
C MET A 273 1.12 -22.01 -7.87
N ALA A 274 2.19 -22.62 -7.36
CA ALA A 274 3.38 -22.92 -8.13
C ALA A 274 3.10 -23.96 -9.24
N PHE A 275 2.38 -25.04 -8.92
CA PHE A 275 1.99 -26.06 -9.90
C PHE A 275 1.04 -25.53 -10.99
N GLN A 276 0.26 -24.50 -10.69
CA GLN A 276 -0.60 -23.82 -11.66
C GLN A 276 0.16 -22.77 -12.50
N GLY A 277 1.47 -22.60 -12.27
CA GLY A 277 2.30 -21.63 -13.00
C GLY A 277 2.12 -20.18 -12.55
N TYR A 278 1.49 -19.94 -11.40
CA TYR A 278 1.30 -18.58 -10.88
C TYR A 278 2.53 -18.03 -10.17
N ILE A 279 3.48 -18.88 -9.76
CA ILE A 279 4.71 -18.45 -9.09
C ILE A 279 5.86 -18.41 -10.10
N TYR A 280 6.55 -17.27 -10.17
CA TYR A 280 7.74 -17.13 -11.02
C TYR A 280 8.77 -16.20 -10.38
N ARG A 281 10.02 -16.33 -10.84
CA ARG A 281 11.13 -15.44 -10.46
C ARG A 281 11.36 -14.43 -11.57
N GLY A 282 11.47 -13.15 -11.20
CA GLY A 282 11.73 -12.08 -12.17
C GLY A 282 12.58 -10.97 -11.58
N ARG A 283 13.31 -10.27 -12.44
CA ARG A 283 14.01 -9.02 -12.09
C ARG A 283 13.11 -7.85 -12.46
N LYS A 284 12.37 -7.32 -11.48
CA LYS A 284 11.43 -6.20 -11.67
C LYS A 284 11.72 -5.08 -10.68
N PRO A 285 11.45 -3.81 -11.03
CA PRO A 285 11.44 -2.72 -10.06
C PRO A 285 10.38 -3.00 -8.99
N VAL A 286 10.83 -3.04 -7.75
CA VAL A 286 9.96 -3.16 -6.58
C VAL A 286 10.24 -1.98 -5.67
N HIS A 287 9.27 -1.63 -4.83
CA HIS A 287 9.55 -0.75 -3.71
C HIS A 287 10.58 -1.43 -2.82
N TRP A 288 11.69 -0.74 -2.58
CA TRP A 288 12.79 -1.17 -1.74
C TRP A 288 12.93 -0.16 -0.62
N SER A 289 13.03 -0.64 0.62
CA SER A 289 13.38 0.20 1.77
C SER A 289 14.85 0.02 2.08
N PRO A 290 15.73 1.00 1.78
CA PRO A 290 17.13 0.95 2.18
C PRO A 290 17.28 0.80 3.70
N SER A 291 16.40 1.46 4.45
CA SER A 291 16.39 1.41 5.91
C SER A 291 16.07 0.02 6.49
N SER A 292 15.24 -0.76 5.79
CA SER A 292 14.84 -2.11 6.20
C SER A 292 15.54 -3.21 5.39
N ARG A 293 16.33 -2.86 4.38
CA ARG A 293 17.03 -3.77 3.45
C ARG A 293 16.12 -4.88 2.90
N THR A 294 14.93 -4.50 2.45
CA THR A 294 13.96 -5.45 1.91
C THR A 294 13.02 -4.79 0.91
N ALA A 295 12.51 -5.60 -0.01
CA ALA A 295 11.38 -5.23 -0.83
C ALA A 295 10.12 -5.03 0.05
N LEU A 296 9.26 -4.12 -0.37
CA LEU A 296 7.96 -3.82 0.24
C LEU A 296 6.86 -4.00 -0.81
N ALA A 297 5.70 -4.49 -0.36
CA ALA A 297 4.48 -4.43 -1.17
C ALA A 297 3.84 -3.04 -1.06
N GLU A 298 2.97 -2.68 -2.01
CA GLU A 298 2.22 -1.42 -1.99
C GLU A 298 1.40 -1.22 -0.70
N ALA A 299 0.84 -2.31 -0.15
CA ALA A 299 0.12 -2.29 1.12
C ALA A 299 1.04 -2.02 2.35
N GLU A 300 2.36 -2.06 2.18
CA GLU A 300 3.37 -1.76 3.20
C GLU A 300 3.96 -0.35 3.03
N LEU A 301 3.31 0.52 2.24
CA LEU A 301 3.74 1.90 2.04
C LEU A 301 2.78 2.88 2.71
N GLU A 302 3.31 4.03 3.09
CA GLU A 302 2.54 5.19 3.51
C GLU A 302 3.02 6.45 2.79
N TYR A 303 2.16 7.46 2.73
CA TYR A 303 2.41 8.69 2.00
C TYR A 303 2.25 9.87 2.97
N PRO A 304 3.32 10.26 3.68
CA PRO A 304 3.25 11.41 4.59
C PRO A 304 3.11 12.72 3.81
N GLU A 305 2.38 13.67 4.39
CA GLU A 305 2.27 15.01 3.83
C GLU A 305 3.59 15.78 3.95
N GLY A 306 3.87 16.64 2.97
CA GLY A 306 4.99 17.59 3.05
C GLY A 306 6.36 17.03 2.63
N HIS A 307 6.42 15.85 1.99
CA HIS A 307 7.68 15.40 1.39
C HIS A 307 8.14 16.38 0.30
N VAL A 308 9.43 16.73 0.33
CA VAL A 308 10.06 17.62 -0.65
C VAL A 308 11.23 16.90 -1.30
N SER A 309 11.17 16.74 -2.62
CA SER A 309 12.26 16.20 -3.43
C SER A 309 13.03 17.32 -4.14
N LYS A 310 14.29 17.04 -4.48
CA LYS A 310 15.06 17.87 -5.41
C LYS A 310 14.65 17.54 -6.84
N SER A 311 14.01 18.49 -7.50
CA SER A 311 13.59 18.42 -8.89
C SER A 311 14.62 19.09 -9.78
N ILE A 312 14.94 18.50 -10.92
CA ILE A 312 15.84 19.08 -11.91
C ILE A 312 15.24 19.08 -13.31
N TYR A 313 15.67 20.06 -14.08
CA TYR A 313 15.52 20.14 -15.53
C TYR A 313 16.91 19.99 -16.15
N ALA A 314 17.09 18.96 -16.98
CA ALA A 314 18.39 18.63 -17.57
C ALA A 314 18.32 18.49 -19.09
N ILE A 315 19.46 18.63 -19.75
CA ILE A 315 19.62 18.65 -21.20
C ILE A 315 20.35 17.39 -21.64
N PHE A 316 19.73 16.62 -22.53
CA PHE A 316 20.37 15.48 -23.18
C PHE A 316 20.61 15.82 -24.66
N ARG A 317 21.87 15.82 -25.10
CA ARG A 317 22.24 16.27 -26.44
C ARG A 317 21.90 15.21 -27.48
N LEU A 318 21.16 15.58 -28.54
CA LEU A 318 20.87 14.66 -29.64
C LEU A 318 22.14 14.40 -30.48
N ALA A 319 22.37 13.12 -30.76
CA ALA A 319 23.44 12.63 -31.62
C ALA A 319 22.97 12.56 -33.08
N SER A 320 21.78 12.00 -33.31
CA SER A 320 21.21 11.87 -34.65
C SER A 320 19.68 11.72 -34.63
N ALA A 321 19.02 12.12 -35.71
CA ALA A 321 17.61 11.83 -35.96
C ALA A 321 17.47 10.74 -37.04
N PRO A 322 16.48 9.84 -36.95
CA PRO A 322 16.27 8.80 -37.94
C PRO A 322 15.69 9.40 -39.24
N PRO A 323 15.82 8.69 -40.38
CA PRO A 323 15.25 9.14 -41.65
C PRO A 323 13.73 9.39 -41.59
N THR A 324 13.03 8.67 -40.71
CA THR A 324 11.58 8.78 -40.48
C THR A 324 11.15 10.15 -39.95
N SER A 325 12.07 10.94 -39.39
CA SER A 325 11.82 12.33 -39.00
C SER A 325 11.68 13.29 -40.19
N ASN A 326 11.75 12.79 -41.44
CA ASN A 326 11.60 13.55 -42.69
C ASN A 326 12.51 14.80 -42.78
N GLY A 327 13.68 14.77 -42.13
CA GLY A 327 14.60 15.91 -42.07
C GLY A 327 14.09 17.08 -41.23
N LEU A 328 12.98 16.94 -40.49
CA LEU A 328 12.37 18.01 -39.70
C LEU A 328 13.33 18.61 -38.67
N LEU A 329 14.29 17.82 -38.18
CA LEU A 329 15.22 18.22 -37.12
C LEU A 329 16.61 18.63 -37.64
N GLN A 330 16.90 18.40 -38.93
CA GLN A 330 18.26 18.45 -39.46
C GLN A 330 18.89 19.85 -39.41
N GLU A 331 18.08 20.89 -39.50
CA GLU A 331 18.50 22.30 -39.42
C GLU A 331 19.00 22.73 -38.03
N PHE A 332 18.68 21.98 -36.98
CA PHE A 332 19.05 22.31 -35.59
C PHE A 332 20.27 21.52 -35.08
N PHE A 333 20.76 20.56 -35.85
CA PHE A 333 22.00 19.84 -35.49
C PHE A 333 23.23 20.74 -35.73
N PRO A 334 24.26 20.68 -34.87
CA PRO A 334 24.47 19.70 -33.80
C PRO A 334 24.10 20.20 -32.38
N ASP A 335 23.33 21.29 -32.27
CA ASP A 335 23.03 21.98 -31.01
C ASP A 335 21.62 21.68 -30.47
N LEU A 336 20.90 20.74 -31.10
CA LEU A 336 19.59 20.27 -30.68
C LEU A 336 19.70 19.31 -29.48
N CYS A 337 18.85 19.54 -28.47
CA CYS A 337 18.84 18.75 -27.25
C CYS A 337 17.42 18.48 -26.75
N LEU A 338 17.27 17.42 -25.95
CA LEU A 338 16.06 17.07 -25.24
C LEU A 338 16.08 17.71 -23.85
N ALA A 339 15.02 18.41 -23.46
CA ALA A 339 14.87 18.91 -22.10
C ALA A 339 14.04 17.89 -21.29
N ILE A 340 14.66 17.25 -20.30
CA ILE A 340 13.99 16.30 -19.40
C ILE A 340 13.71 16.94 -18.05
N TRP A 341 12.73 16.38 -17.35
CA TRP A 341 12.44 16.73 -15.97
C TRP A 341 12.43 15.48 -15.09
N THR A 342 12.98 15.59 -13.87
CA THR A 342 12.88 14.51 -12.89
C THR A 342 12.93 15.02 -11.45
N THR A 343 12.21 14.36 -10.56
CA THR A 343 12.27 14.55 -9.10
C THR A 343 13.28 13.61 -8.42
N THR A 344 13.95 12.75 -9.19
CA THR A 344 14.91 11.77 -8.69
C THR A 344 16.23 11.81 -9.46
N PRO A 345 17.04 12.88 -9.29
CA PRO A 345 18.33 13.03 -9.98
C PRO A 345 19.23 11.79 -9.91
N TRP A 346 19.24 11.10 -8.77
CA TRP A 346 19.99 9.87 -8.56
C TRP A 346 19.68 8.73 -9.54
N THR A 347 18.57 8.78 -10.28
CA THR A 347 18.22 7.77 -11.31
C THR A 347 18.84 8.06 -12.68
N VAL A 348 19.37 9.25 -12.91
CA VAL A 348 19.99 9.65 -14.20
C VAL A 348 21.15 8.74 -14.62
N PRO A 349 22.05 8.25 -13.72
CA PRO A 349 23.08 7.27 -14.10
C PRO A 349 22.54 5.96 -14.71
N ALA A 350 21.28 5.60 -14.41
CA ALA A 350 20.63 4.41 -14.93
C ALA A 350 19.76 4.67 -16.16
N ASN A 351 19.81 5.89 -16.72
CA ASN A 351 19.00 6.29 -17.85
C ASN A 351 19.35 5.44 -19.09
N ALA A 352 18.32 4.86 -19.71
CA ALA A 352 18.45 3.99 -20.88
C ALA A 352 17.73 4.54 -22.12
N ALA A 353 16.76 5.44 -21.93
CA ALA A 353 16.04 6.11 -23.01
C ALA A 353 15.41 7.43 -22.53
N VAL A 354 14.88 8.20 -23.46
CA VAL A 354 13.92 9.28 -23.18
C VAL A 354 12.60 8.90 -23.80
N ALA A 355 11.54 8.80 -23.00
CA ALA A 355 10.21 8.48 -23.47
C ALA A 355 9.43 9.76 -23.82
N VAL A 356 8.71 9.70 -24.94
CA VAL A 356 7.78 10.74 -25.42
C VAL A 356 6.41 10.12 -25.70
N ASN A 357 5.36 10.95 -25.72
CA ASN A 357 4.02 10.50 -26.09
C ASN A 357 3.82 10.71 -27.59
N ALA A 358 3.51 9.64 -28.34
CA ALA A 358 3.34 9.70 -29.79
C ALA A 358 2.22 10.66 -30.27
N LYS A 359 1.23 10.96 -29.42
CA LYS A 359 0.07 11.80 -29.78
C LYS A 359 0.25 13.27 -29.40
N LEU A 360 1.20 13.60 -28.52
CA LEU A 360 1.45 14.97 -28.09
C LEU A 360 2.25 15.72 -29.14
N GLN A 361 2.00 17.02 -29.24
CA GLN A 361 2.84 17.92 -30.02
C GLN A 361 4.02 18.41 -29.19
N TYR A 362 5.18 18.43 -29.83
CA TYR A 362 6.44 18.92 -29.28
C TYR A 362 6.92 20.12 -30.10
N ALA A 363 7.63 21.02 -29.43
CA ALA A 363 8.20 22.22 -30.01
C ALA A 363 9.73 22.19 -29.89
N VAL A 364 10.40 22.52 -30.99
CA VAL A 364 11.79 22.94 -30.97
C VAL A 364 11.80 24.42 -30.59
N ILE A 365 12.33 24.72 -29.41
CA ILE A 365 12.43 26.06 -28.86
C ILE A 365 13.88 26.55 -28.90
N GLU A 366 14.07 27.81 -29.26
CA GLU A 366 15.31 28.54 -29.07
C GLU A 366 15.25 29.26 -27.73
N VAL A 367 16.26 29.05 -26.89
CA VAL A 367 16.41 29.78 -25.63
C VAL A 367 17.02 31.14 -25.93
N GLN A 368 16.25 32.22 -25.75
CA GLN A 368 16.73 33.58 -25.95
C GLN A 368 17.31 34.16 -24.65
N SER A 369 18.25 35.09 -24.78
CA SER A 369 19.02 35.67 -23.68
C SER A 369 18.14 36.20 -22.55
N PHE A 370 18.67 36.09 -21.33
CA PHE A 370 18.07 36.51 -20.07
C PHE A 370 17.48 37.92 -20.15
N LEU A 371 16.20 38.07 -19.74
CA LEU A 371 15.63 39.39 -19.47
C LEU A 371 16.26 39.90 -18.17
N GLY A 372 17.18 40.85 -18.29
CA GLY A 372 17.91 41.44 -17.17
C GLY A 372 16.98 42.02 -16.08
N ASP A 373 17.45 41.87 -14.83
CA ASP A 373 17.05 42.60 -13.62
C ASP A 373 15.55 42.90 -13.43
N ALA A 374 14.76 41.84 -13.26
CA ALA A 374 13.70 41.94 -12.25
C ALA A 374 14.39 41.81 -10.88
N SER A 375 14.69 42.97 -10.27
CA SER A 375 14.95 43.14 -8.84
C SER A 375 14.41 41.94 -8.06
N THR A 376 15.31 41.20 -7.43
CA THR A 376 14.99 40.15 -6.47
C THR A 376 13.88 40.62 -5.56
N SER A 377 12.65 40.25 -5.89
CA SER A 377 11.58 40.12 -4.93
C SER A 377 12.07 39.00 -4.02
N SER A 378 12.61 39.40 -2.87
CA SER A 378 12.74 38.56 -1.67
C SER A 378 11.56 37.57 -1.63
N GLY A 379 11.82 36.29 -1.90
CA GLY A 379 10.70 35.36 -2.07
C GLY A 379 11.06 33.89 -2.12
N ASN A 380 11.61 33.39 -3.23
CA ASN A 380 11.72 31.95 -3.43
C ASN A 380 13.15 31.44 -3.33
N LYS A 381 13.63 31.22 -2.09
CA LYS A 381 14.86 30.45 -1.76
C LYS A 381 14.85 28.99 -2.26
N LYS A 382 13.95 28.61 -3.18
CA LYS A 382 13.62 27.24 -3.57
C LYS A 382 14.05 26.87 -5.00
N GLN A 383 14.62 27.79 -5.78
CA GLN A 383 15.00 27.56 -7.18
C GLN A 383 16.42 28.06 -7.46
N ARG A 384 17.18 27.30 -8.25
CA ARG A 384 18.56 27.59 -8.68
C ARG A 384 18.66 27.33 -10.18
N LEU A 385 19.00 28.35 -10.96
CA LEU A 385 19.30 28.20 -12.39
C LEU A 385 20.69 27.57 -12.56
N GLY A 386 20.80 26.64 -13.50
CA GLY A 386 22.06 25.99 -13.85
C GLY A 386 22.93 26.87 -14.74
N HIS A 387 24.21 26.52 -14.84
CA HIS A 387 25.20 27.30 -15.60
C HIS A 387 24.92 27.34 -17.10
N VAL A 388 24.16 26.37 -17.63
CA VAL A 388 23.85 26.28 -19.06
C VAL A 388 23.14 27.52 -19.60
N LEU A 389 22.31 28.17 -18.78
CA LEU A 389 21.55 29.37 -19.15
C LEU A 389 22.38 30.66 -19.10
N LYS A 390 23.60 30.61 -18.54
CA LYS A 390 24.53 31.74 -18.48
C LYS A 390 25.46 31.82 -19.70
N GLU A 391 25.48 30.79 -20.52
CA GLU A 391 26.32 30.71 -21.71
C GLU A 391 25.61 31.38 -22.89
N GLU A 392 26.32 32.20 -23.66
CA GLU A 392 25.79 32.89 -24.85
C GLU A 392 25.58 31.97 -26.06
N LYS A 393 25.81 30.67 -25.91
CA LYS A 393 25.66 29.71 -27.00
C LYS A 393 24.18 29.42 -27.26
N GLN A 394 23.74 29.67 -28.50
CA GLN A 394 22.40 29.30 -28.97
C GLN A 394 22.21 27.78 -28.86
N ARG A 395 21.19 27.36 -28.12
CA ARG A 395 20.78 25.96 -27.97
C ARG A 395 19.32 25.82 -28.36
N PHE A 396 19.02 24.72 -29.04
CA PHE A 396 17.65 24.33 -29.35
C PHE A 396 17.22 23.21 -28.41
N LEU A 397 16.11 23.40 -27.70
CA LEU A 397 15.55 22.39 -26.80
C LEU A 397 14.26 21.83 -27.38
N ILE A 398 13.98 20.55 -27.13
CA ILE A 398 12.69 19.93 -27.41
C ILE A 398 11.90 19.82 -26.11
N VAL A 399 10.69 20.36 -26.11
CA VAL A 399 9.71 20.31 -25.00
C VAL A 399 8.31 20.07 -25.57
N ALA A 400 7.35 19.62 -24.76
CA ALA A 400 5.95 19.59 -25.20
C ALA A 400 5.45 21.02 -25.46
N SER A 401 4.74 21.21 -26.58
CA SER A 401 4.31 22.53 -27.06
C SER A 401 3.45 23.27 -26.03
N ASP A 402 2.56 22.55 -25.34
CA ASP A 402 1.65 23.13 -24.34
C ASP A 402 2.38 23.63 -23.08
N LEU A 403 3.58 23.09 -22.80
CA LEU A 403 4.37 23.45 -21.62
C LEU A 403 5.29 24.65 -21.85
N VAL A 404 5.43 25.14 -23.08
CA VAL A 404 6.32 26.28 -23.40
C VAL A 404 6.04 27.51 -22.54
N PRO A 405 4.78 27.99 -22.37
CA PRO A 405 4.51 29.17 -21.54
C PRO A 405 4.86 28.94 -20.07
N THR A 406 4.60 27.74 -19.56
CA THR A 406 4.93 27.37 -18.17
C THR A 406 6.44 27.32 -17.97
N LEU A 407 7.20 26.76 -18.92
CA LEU A 407 8.65 26.67 -18.84
C LEU A 407 9.32 28.04 -19.00
N GLU A 408 8.80 28.91 -19.87
CA GLU A 408 9.27 30.29 -20.01
C GLU A 408 9.14 31.05 -18.67
N ALA A 409 7.98 30.96 -18.01
CA ALA A 409 7.76 31.56 -16.70
C ALA A 409 8.66 30.95 -15.61
N LYS A 410 8.92 29.64 -15.67
CA LYS A 410 9.68 28.91 -14.64
C LYS A 410 11.18 29.11 -14.76
N TRP A 411 11.71 29.08 -15.97
CA TRP A 411 13.13 29.26 -16.24
C TRP A 411 13.54 30.73 -16.31
N GLY A 412 12.57 31.65 -16.41
CA GLY A 412 12.84 33.09 -16.49
C GLY A 412 13.54 33.51 -17.78
N VAL A 413 13.35 32.74 -18.86
CA VAL A 413 13.96 32.97 -20.17
C VAL A 413 12.88 32.93 -21.25
N LYS A 414 13.01 33.79 -22.25
CA LYS A 414 12.08 33.82 -23.37
C LYS A 414 12.32 32.62 -24.29
N LEU A 415 11.27 31.88 -24.60
CA LEU A 415 11.35 30.67 -25.42
C LEU A 415 10.70 30.92 -26.78
N ALA A 416 11.50 31.00 -27.83
CA ALA A 416 11.00 31.20 -29.18
C ALA A 416 10.75 29.84 -29.86
N VAL A 417 9.50 29.51 -30.14
CA VAL A 417 9.15 28.30 -30.92
C VAL A 417 9.63 28.46 -32.36
N LYS A 418 10.53 27.56 -32.80
CA LYS A 418 11.04 27.52 -34.18
C LYS A 418 10.28 26.54 -35.05
N LYS A 419 9.89 25.42 -34.46
CA LYS A 419 9.23 24.32 -35.18
C LYS A 419 8.37 23.51 -34.24
N THR A 420 7.31 22.91 -34.77
CA THR A 420 6.48 21.92 -34.08
C THR A 420 6.54 20.59 -34.81
N LEU A 421 6.42 19.51 -34.05
CA LEU A 421 6.45 18.15 -34.55
C LEU A 421 5.60 17.26 -33.64
N LEU A 422 5.25 16.07 -34.13
CA LEU A 422 4.52 15.08 -33.35
C LEU A 422 5.51 14.21 -32.56
N GLY A 423 5.12 13.69 -31.40
CA GLY A 423 6.00 12.81 -30.62
C GLY A 423 6.43 11.54 -31.36
N SER A 424 5.65 11.08 -32.35
CA SER A 424 6.04 9.97 -33.24
C SER A 424 7.21 10.31 -34.15
N ASP A 425 7.43 11.59 -34.48
CA ASP A 425 8.58 12.01 -35.29
C ASP A 425 9.91 11.95 -34.52
N LEU A 426 9.83 11.86 -33.18
CA LEU A 426 10.99 11.74 -32.28
C LEU A 426 11.42 10.29 -32.02
N GLU A 427 10.59 9.30 -32.34
CA GLU A 427 10.89 7.90 -32.08
C GLU A 427 12.18 7.47 -32.79
N ASN A 428 13.07 6.76 -32.08
CA ASN A 428 14.38 6.30 -32.53
C ASN A 428 15.43 7.40 -32.79
N CYS A 429 15.19 8.66 -32.41
CA CYS A 429 16.28 9.62 -32.28
C CYS A 429 17.33 9.11 -31.28
N GLN A 430 18.61 9.31 -31.58
CA GLN A 430 19.70 8.93 -30.69
C GLN A 430 20.21 10.16 -29.97
N TYR A 431 20.41 10.07 -28.65
CA TYR A 431 21.03 11.11 -27.84
C TYR A 431 22.22 10.53 -27.07
N PHE A 432 23.15 11.39 -26.68
CA PHE A 432 24.24 11.02 -25.80
C PHE A 432 23.78 11.05 -24.35
N HIS A 433 23.90 9.91 -23.67
CA HIS A 433 23.66 9.81 -22.26
C HIS A 433 24.54 10.83 -21.50
N PRO A 434 23.98 11.58 -20.53
CA PRO A 434 24.64 12.76 -19.97
C PRO A 434 25.95 12.45 -19.23
N ILE A 435 26.11 11.23 -18.72
CA ILE A 435 27.24 10.84 -17.87
C ILE A 435 28.31 10.07 -18.66
N ASP A 436 28.02 8.85 -19.13
CA ASP A 436 28.97 7.96 -19.85
C ASP A 436 29.07 8.23 -21.37
N LYS A 437 28.27 9.16 -21.92
CA LYS A 437 28.24 9.55 -23.34
C LYS A 437 27.91 8.42 -24.32
N ARG A 438 27.34 7.29 -23.87
CA ARG A 438 26.82 6.25 -24.77
C ARG A 438 25.61 6.78 -25.55
N GLU A 439 25.33 6.22 -26.71
CA GLU A 439 24.11 6.53 -27.45
C GLU A 439 22.90 5.80 -26.84
N CYS A 440 21.81 6.53 -26.65
CA CYS A 440 20.55 6.03 -26.14
C CYS A 440 19.39 6.48 -27.04
N PRO A 441 18.34 5.65 -27.20
CA PRO A 441 17.21 5.97 -28.06
C PRO A 441 16.15 6.83 -27.36
N VAL A 442 15.46 7.65 -28.15
CA VAL A 442 14.15 8.20 -27.80
C VAL A 442 13.09 7.15 -28.16
N VAL A 443 12.18 6.88 -27.23
CA VAL A 443 11.18 5.80 -27.36
C VAL A 443 9.77 6.34 -27.19
N ILE A 444 8.78 5.63 -27.74
CA ILE A 444 7.38 5.95 -27.47
C ILE A 444 6.98 5.32 -26.13
N GLY A 445 6.75 6.18 -25.15
CA GLY A 445 6.17 5.84 -23.86
C GLY A 445 4.66 5.59 -23.94
N GLY A 446 3.97 5.80 -22.82
CA GLY A 446 2.53 5.62 -22.71
C GLY A 446 1.80 6.89 -22.30
N ASP A 447 0.52 6.72 -21.96
CA ASP A 447 -0.37 7.82 -21.54
C ASP A 447 0.01 8.42 -20.17
N TYR A 448 1.02 7.86 -19.48
CA TYR A 448 1.61 8.43 -18.26
C TYR A 448 2.41 9.72 -18.52
N ILE A 449 2.74 10.01 -19.78
CA ILE A 449 3.41 11.24 -20.20
C ILE A 449 2.34 12.26 -20.59
N THR A 450 2.18 13.28 -19.74
CA THR A 450 1.16 14.33 -19.87
C THR A 450 1.79 15.72 -19.99
N THR A 451 0.98 16.74 -20.21
CA THR A 451 1.38 18.16 -20.26
C THR A 451 1.03 18.91 -18.97
N GLU A 452 0.77 18.20 -17.87
CA GLU A 452 0.43 18.82 -16.57
C GLU A 452 1.67 19.28 -15.79
N SER A 453 2.81 18.61 -15.98
CA SER A 453 4.06 18.94 -15.27
C SER A 453 5.31 18.48 -16.04
N GLY A 454 6.47 19.02 -15.63
CA GLY A 454 7.76 18.70 -16.24
C GLY A 454 7.98 19.37 -17.59
N THR A 455 8.48 18.61 -18.57
CA THR A 455 8.77 19.08 -19.94
C THR A 455 8.00 18.32 -21.01
N GLY A 456 7.25 17.27 -20.64
CA GLY A 456 6.65 16.32 -21.57
C GLY A 456 7.63 15.29 -22.16
N LEU A 457 8.90 15.32 -21.73
CA LEU A 457 9.90 14.29 -22.03
C LEU A 457 10.33 13.64 -20.71
N VAL A 458 10.18 12.33 -20.61
CA VAL A 458 10.45 11.58 -19.39
C VAL A 458 11.72 10.76 -19.61
N HIS A 459 12.76 11.03 -18.83
CA HIS A 459 13.93 10.17 -18.82
C HIS A 459 13.54 8.80 -18.26
N THR A 460 13.97 7.72 -18.90
CA THR A 460 13.53 6.35 -18.62
C THR A 460 14.68 5.54 -18.05
N ALA A 461 14.52 5.06 -16.82
CA ALA A 461 15.45 4.18 -16.13
C ALA A 461 14.71 2.88 -15.73
N PRO A 462 14.72 1.83 -16.59
CA PRO A 462 13.89 0.63 -16.39
C PRO A 462 14.11 -0.11 -15.06
N GLY A 463 15.23 0.11 -14.38
CA GLY A 463 15.47 -0.44 -13.04
C GLY A 463 14.83 0.32 -11.88
N HIS A 464 14.22 1.49 -12.12
CA HIS A 464 13.78 2.43 -11.09
C HIS A 464 12.36 2.96 -11.28
N GLY A 465 11.60 2.45 -12.24
CA GLY A 465 10.20 2.81 -12.46
C GLY A 465 9.41 1.66 -13.07
N ARG A 466 8.13 1.53 -12.71
CA ARG A 466 7.28 0.46 -13.25
C ARG A 466 6.93 0.72 -14.71
N GLU A 467 6.57 1.95 -15.03
CA GLU A 467 6.26 2.45 -16.37
C GLU A 467 7.52 2.37 -17.24
N ASP A 468 8.66 2.78 -16.68
CA ASP A 468 9.96 2.67 -17.32
C ASP A 468 10.34 1.22 -17.64
N TYR A 469 10.03 0.28 -16.73
CA TYR A 469 10.27 -1.14 -16.94
C TYR A 469 9.41 -1.69 -18.08
N VAL A 470 8.13 -1.33 -18.15
CA VAL A 470 7.23 -1.77 -19.23
C VAL A 470 7.71 -1.21 -20.57
N THR A 471 8.04 0.08 -20.64
CA THR A 471 8.63 0.69 -21.85
C THR A 471 9.97 0.05 -22.19
N GLY A 472 10.79 -0.24 -21.18
CA GLY A 472 12.07 -0.93 -21.34
C GLY A 472 11.93 -2.33 -21.94
N LEU A 473 10.97 -3.13 -21.48
CA LEU A 473 10.67 -4.43 -22.06
C LEU A 473 10.21 -4.33 -23.52
N LYS A 474 9.36 -3.35 -23.85
CA LYS A 474 8.85 -3.14 -25.21
C LYS A 474 9.97 -2.86 -26.21
N TYR A 475 10.98 -2.08 -25.83
CA TYR A 475 12.10 -1.69 -26.70
C TYR A 475 13.40 -2.49 -26.45
N GLY A 476 13.39 -3.47 -25.56
CA GLY A 476 14.58 -4.26 -25.23
C GLY A 476 15.69 -3.46 -24.53
N LEU A 477 15.33 -2.44 -23.74
CA LEU A 477 16.27 -1.59 -23.02
C LEU A 477 16.93 -2.33 -21.84
N PRO A 478 18.18 -1.99 -21.48
CA PRO A 478 18.86 -2.61 -20.35
C PRO A 478 18.21 -2.22 -19.01
N ILE A 479 17.95 -3.21 -18.15
CA ILE A 479 17.37 -3.02 -16.81
C ILE A 479 18.51 -2.80 -15.79
N ILE A 480 19.14 -1.63 -15.88
CA ILE A 480 20.24 -1.22 -15.00
C ILE A 480 19.64 -0.68 -13.70
N SER A 481 20.22 -1.09 -12.56
CA SER A 481 19.82 -0.59 -11.24
C SER A 481 21.07 -0.47 -10.38
N PRO A 482 21.85 0.62 -10.51
CA PRO A 482 23.20 0.73 -9.98
C PRO A 482 23.16 1.10 -8.50
N VAL A 483 22.30 0.42 -7.72
CA VAL A 483 22.04 0.69 -6.31
C VAL A 483 22.07 -0.63 -5.54
N ASP A 484 22.79 -0.64 -4.42
CA ASP A 484 22.90 -1.79 -3.53
C ASP A 484 21.71 -1.90 -2.56
N ASP A 485 21.80 -2.86 -1.63
CA ASP A 485 20.76 -3.12 -0.64
C ASP A 485 20.64 -2.00 0.42
N ASP A 486 21.72 -1.22 0.62
CA ASP A 486 21.81 -0.10 1.55
C ASP A 486 21.34 1.23 0.95
N GLY A 487 20.95 1.24 -0.33
CA GLY A 487 20.57 2.46 -1.04
C GLY A 487 21.78 3.30 -1.44
N LYS A 488 22.94 2.67 -1.66
CA LYS A 488 24.14 3.33 -2.15
C LYS A 488 24.45 2.92 -3.57
N PHE A 489 25.09 3.82 -4.31
CA PHE A 489 25.50 3.54 -5.68
C PHE A 489 26.54 2.40 -5.77
N THR A 490 26.36 1.49 -6.72
CA THR A 490 27.30 0.40 -7.04
C THR A 490 28.34 0.85 -8.08
N GLU A 491 29.26 -0.05 -8.45
CA GLU A 491 30.28 0.16 -9.49
C GLU A 491 29.69 0.63 -10.84
N GLU A 492 28.47 0.21 -11.15
CA GLU A 492 27.74 0.59 -12.36
C GLU A 492 27.47 2.11 -12.44
N ALA A 493 27.49 2.84 -11.31
CA ALA A 493 27.32 4.30 -11.29
C ALA A 493 28.64 5.08 -11.44
N MET A 494 29.76 4.41 -11.69
CA MET A 494 31.08 5.01 -11.95
C MET A 494 31.53 5.99 -10.85
N GLN A 495 31.59 7.29 -11.14
CA GLN A 495 32.09 8.32 -10.24
C GLN A 495 31.21 8.57 -9.00
N PHE A 496 30.02 7.96 -8.92
CA PHE A 496 29.09 8.12 -7.80
C PHE A 496 29.13 6.97 -6.78
N ILE A 497 30.00 5.98 -6.98
CA ILE A 497 30.10 4.77 -6.14
C ILE A 497 30.09 5.09 -4.64
N GLY A 498 29.29 4.34 -3.89
CA GLY A 498 29.23 4.38 -2.43
C GLY A 498 28.43 5.54 -1.83
N LEU A 499 27.98 6.49 -2.64
CA LEU A 499 27.13 7.60 -2.16
C LEU A 499 25.69 7.13 -1.94
N ASP A 500 25.06 7.63 -0.87
CA ASP A 500 23.64 7.40 -0.56
C ASP A 500 22.75 8.09 -1.59
N VAL A 501 21.88 7.33 -2.27
CA VAL A 501 21.10 7.85 -3.41
C VAL A 501 20.06 8.90 -3.01
N LEU A 502 19.56 8.86 -1.77
CA LEU A 502 18.55 9.80 -1.28
C LEU A 502 19.18 11.09 -0.73
N GLY A 503 20.43 11.04 -0.29
CA GLY A 503 21.22 12.17 0.21
C GLY A 503 22.30 12.61 -0.78
N ASP A 504 23.56 12.28 -0.47
CA ASP A 504 24.76 12.79 -1.15
C ASP A 504 24.81 12.44 -2.64
N GLY A 505 24.25 11.30 -3.03
CA GLY A 505 24.17 10.85 -4.42
C GLY A 505 23.34 11.79 -5.29
N ASN A 506 22.19 12.26 -4.79
CA ASN A 506 21.41 13.30 -5.48
C ASN A 506 22.23 14.57 -5.70
N ILE A 507 22.94 15.03 -4.66
CA ILE A 507 23.74 16.25 -4.71
C ILE A 507 24.88 16.10 -5.73
N ALA A 508 25.55 14.94 -5.73
CA ALA A 508 26.66 14.67 -6.63
C ALA A 508 26.22 14.62 -8.10
N VAL A 509 25.08 13.98 -8.40
CA VAL A 509 24.55 13.94 -9.78
C VAL A 509 24.16 15.34 -10.26
N VAL A 510 23.45 16.12 -9.45
CA VAL A 510 23.07 17.49 -9.82
C VAL A 510 24.31 18.37 -10.04
N LYS A 511 25.31 18.27 -9.16
CA LYS A 511 26.57 18.99 -9.30
C LYS A 511 27.29 18.63 -10.59
N TYR A 512 27.40 17.34 -10.91
CA TYR A 512 28.02 16.88 -12.15
C TYR A 512 27.29 17.43 -13.39
N LEU A 513 25.96 17.37 -13.42
CA LEU A 513 25.18 17.91 -14.55
C LEU A 513 25.39 19.43 -14.71
N ASP A 514 25.51 20.16 -13.62
CA ASP A 514 25.77 21.61 -13.67
C ASP A 514 27.20 21.95 -14.14
N GLU A 515 28.20 21.20 -13.67
CA GLU A 515 29.60 21.32 -14.12
C GLU A 515 29.78 20.97 -15.61
N GLN A 516 28.97 20.03 -16.12
CA GLN A 516 28.96 19.66 -17.53
C GLN A 516 28.08 20.56 -18.40
N MET A 517 27.52 21.65 -17.84
CA MET A 517 26.61 22.57 -18.56
C MET A 517 25.37 21.84 -19.14
N LEU A 518 24.86 20.86 -18.42
CA LEU A 518 23.67 20.07 -18.78
C LEU A 518 22.46 20.36 -17.87
N LEU A 519 22.62 21.13 -16.79
CA LEU A 519 21.54 21.51 -15.88
C LEU A 519 20.91 22.84 -16.29
N ILE A 520 19.59 22.86 -16.49
CA ILE A 520 18.80 24.08 -16.74
C ILE A 520 18.43 24.74 -15.41
N MET A 521 17.85 23.95 -14.50
CA MET A 521 17.34 24.45 -13.23
C MET A 521 17.23 23.30 -12.22
N GLU A 522 17.47 23.62 -10.95
CA GLU A 522 17.21 22.81 -9.76
C GLU A 522 16.13 23.51 -8.91
N GLU A 523 15.14 22.78 -8.41
CA GLU A 523 14.12 23.32 -7.51
C GLU A 523 13.64 22.34 -6.44
N SER A 524 13.05 22.87 -5.38
CA SER A 524 12.37 22.07 -4.36
C SER A 524 10.93 21.75 -4.79
N TYR A 525 10.58 20.47 -4.89
CA TYR A 525 9.27 20.00 -5.36
C TYR A 525 8.54 19.20 -4.27
N GLN A 526 7.38 19.70 -3.83
CA GLN A 526 6.56 19.05 -2.80
C GLN A 526 5.53 18.13 -3.46
N HIS A 527 5.51 16.85 -3.07
CA HIS A 527 4.61 15.85 -3.64
C HIS A 527 4.44 14.64 -2.72
N ASN A 528 3.53 13.74 -3.07
CA ASN A 528 3.34 12.50 -2.34
C ASN A 528 4.46 11.51 -2.68
N TYR A 529 5.16 11.03 -1.66
CA TYR A 529 6.26 10.08 -1.83
C TYR A 529 6.09 8.87 -0.93
N PRO A 530 6.42 7.65 -1.39
CA PRO A 530 6.21 6.43 -0.62
C PRO A 530 7.28 6.24 0.47
N TYR A 531 6.83 6.03 1.69
CA TYR A 531 7.64 5.76 2.87
C TYR A 531 7.37 4.34 3.39
N ASP A 532 8.39 3.74 3.99
CA ASP A 532 8.27 2.47 4.68
C ASP A 532 7.39 2.67 5.92
N TRP A 533 6.24 1.99 5.96
CA TRP A 533 5.26 2.14 7.04
C TRP A 533 5.81 1.81 8.44
N ARG A 534 6.93 1.06 8.52
CA ARG A 534 7.56 0.68 9.79
C ARG A 534 8.63 1.68 10.20
N THR A 535 9.55 2.02 9.30
CA THR A 535 10.70 2.87 9.64
C THR A 535 10.44 4.36 9.46
N LYS A 536 9.34 4.74 8.80
CA LYS A 536 8.98 6.13 8.50
C LYS A 536 10.04 6.84 7.66
N LYS A 537 10.75 6.09 6.81
CA LYS A 537 11.81 6.59 5.92
C LYS A 537 11.42 6.43 4.45
N PRO A 538 11.93 7.28 3.54
CA PRO A 538 11.61 7.19 2.12
C PRO A 538 12.06 5.85 1.52
N THR A 539 11.25 5.34 0.58
CA THR A 539 11.56 4.13 -0.20
C THR A 539 12.08 4.51 -1.58
N ILE A 540 12.73 3.58 -2.27
CA ILE A 540 13.14 3.75 -3.67
C ILE A 540 12.55 2.63 -4.51
N PHE A 541 12.45 2.84 -5.82
CA PHE A 541 12.28 1.73 -6.75
C PHE A 541 13.65 1.16 -7.13
N ARG A 542 13.79 -0.15 -7.04
CA ARG A 542 15.01 -0.86 -7.42
C ARG A 542 14.65 -2.19 -8.07
N ALA A 543 15.29 -2.50 -9.19
CA ALA A 543 15.13 -3.78 -9.84
C ALA A 543 15.92 -4.84 -9.07
N THR A 544 15.19 -5.80 -8.50
CA THR A 544 15.77 -6.92 -7.76
C THR A 544 15.16 -8.22 -8.23
N GLU A 545 15.91 -9.31 -8.14
CA GLU A 545 15.35 -10.64 -8.36
C GLU A 545 14.47 -11.02 -7.18
N GLN A 546 13.17 -11.19 -7.45
CA GLN A 546 12.17 -11.54 -6.45
C GLN A 546 11.26 -12.64 -6.98
N TRP A 547 10.57 -13.30 -6.06
CA TRP A 547 9.48 -14.20 -6.35
C TRP A 547 8.16 -13.42 -6.39
N PHE A 548 7.40 -13.66 -7.45
CA PHE A 548 6.13 -13.02 -7.70
C PHE A 548 5.03 -14.07 -7.83
N ALA A 549 3.84 -13.72 -7.34
CA ALA A 549 2.60 -14.37 -7.72
C ALA A 549 1.95 -13.56 -8.86
N SER A 550 1.73 -14.21 -10.00
CA SER A 550 1.06 -13.62 -11.18
C SER A 550 -0.40 -13.37 -10.86
N VAL A 551 -0.77 -12.10 -10.70
CA VAL A 551 -2.16 -11.72 -10.42
C VAL A 551 -3.00 -11.86 -11.68
N GLU A 552 -2.40 -11.67 -12.86
CA GLU A 552 -3.07 -11.85 -14.15
C GLU A 552 -3.68 -13.25 -14.30
N GLY A 553 -2.99 -14.29 -13.82
CA GLY A 553 -3.43 -15.67 -13.92
C GLY A 553 -4.75 -16.00 -13.20
N PHE A 554 -5.15 -15.19 -12.21
CA PHE A 554 -6.38 -15.41 -11.42
C PHE A 554 -7.23 -14.15 -11.18
N ARG A 555 -6.90 -13.02 -11.84
CA ARG A 555 -7.61 -11.74 -11.65
C ARG A 555 -9.10 -11.88 -11.93
N GLN A 556 -9.47 -12.50 -13.04
CA GLN A 556 -10.86 -12.63 -13.45
C GLN A 556 -11.68 -13.44 -12.43
N SER A 557 -11.15 -14.58 -11.99
CA SER A 557 -11.79 -15.40 -10.95
C SER A 557 -11.92 -14.66 -9.62
N ALA A 558 -10.94 -13.83 -9.25
CA ALA A 558 -11.02 -12.98 -8.07
C ALA A 558 -12.12 -11.91 -8.20
N MET A 559 -12.26 -11.28 -9.37
CA MET A 559 -13.31 -10.29 -9.64
C MET A 559 -14.71 -10.93 -9.60
N GLU A 560 -14.86 -12.12 -10.15
CA GLU A 560 -16.10 -12.90 -10.07
C GLU A 560 -16.44 -13.26 -8.63
N ALA A 561 -15.46 -13.70 -7.84
CA ALA A 561 -15.67 -13.99 -6.43
C ALA A 561 -16.09 -12.74 -5.64
N ILE A 562 -15.49 -11.57 -5.89
CA ILE A 562 -15.86 -10.29 -5.26
C ILE A 562 -17.34 -9.97 -5.49
N SER A 563 -17.85 -10.19 -6.70
CA SER A 563 -19.25 -9.91 -7.05
C SER A 563 -20.27 -10.81 -6.34
N GLN A 564 -19.83 -11.97 -5.84
CA GLN A 564 -20.69 -12.93 -5.10
C GLN A 564 -20.71 -12.66 -3.59
N VAL A 565 -19.85 -11.76 -3.09
CA VAL A 565 -19.77 -11.40 -1.67
C VAL A 565 -20.78 -10.32 -1.34
N LYS A 566 -21.48 -10.47 -0.22
CA LYS A 566 -22.32 -9.40 0.33
C LYS A 566 -21.47 -8.39 1.09
N TRP A 567 -21.37 -7.17 0.58
CA TRP A 567 -20.59 -6.08 1.17
C TRP A 567 -21.40 -5.23 2.16
N ILE A 568 -20.79 -4.92 3.32
CA ILE A 568 -21.37 -4.02 4.33
C ILE A 568 -20.28 -3.03 4.75
N PRO A 569 -20.38 -1.74 4.37
CA PRO A 569 -21.40 -1.15 3.49
C PRO A 569 -21.17 -1.53 2.01
N PRO A 570 -22.20 -1.42 1.14
CA PRO A 570 -22.10 -1.84 -0.27
C PRO A 570 -20.97 -1.14 -1.05
N GLN A 571 -20.64 0.11 -0.72
CA GLN A 571 -19.57 0.85 -1.38
C GLN A 571 -18.17 0.22 -1.18
N GLY A 572 -18.01 -0.68 -0.21
CA GLY A 572 -16.76 -1.43 -0.02
C GLY A 572 -16.37 -2.26 -1.25
N GLU A 573 -17.37 -2.73 -2.01
CA GLU A 573 -17.16 -3.47 -3.26
C GLU A 573 -16.38 -2.63 -4.27
N ASN A 574 -16.79 -1.37 -4.50
CA ASN A 574 -16.15 -0.49 -5.48
C ASN A 574 -14.65 -0.32 -5.20
N ARG A 575 -14.26 -0.22 -3.92
CA ARG A 575 -12.87 -0.05 -3.51
C ARG A 575 -12.04 -1.31 -3.78
N ILE A 576 -12.54 -2.50 -3.42
CA ILE A 576 -11.80 -3.74 -3.65
C ILE A 576 -11.75 -4.12 -5.12
N THR A 577 -12.82 -3.83 -5.87
CA THR A 577 -12.93 -4.03 -7.32
C THR A 577 -11.88 -3.19 -8.05
N ALA A 578 -11.81 -1.89 -7.75
CA ALA A 578 -10.82 -0.99 -8.35
C ALA A 578 -9.38 -1.38 -7.98
N MET A 579 -9.15 -1.78 -6.72
CA MET A 579 -7.84 -2.27 -6.28
C MET A 579 -7.44 -3.55 -7.04
N THR A 580 -8.35 -4.51 -7.18
CA THR A 580 -8.05 -5.83 -7.74
C THR A 580 -7.86 -5.78 -9.26
N SER A 581 -8.64 -4.94 -9.95
CA SER A 581 -8.55 -4.78 -11.42
C SER A 581 -7.22 -4.17 -11.87
N SER A 582 -6.71 -3.19 -11.13
CA SER A 582 -5.46 -2.46 -11.45
C SER A 582 -4.21 -3.13 -10.87
N ARG A 583 -4.36 -4.17 -10.06
CA ARG A 583 -3.27 -4.81 -9.33
C ARG A 583 -2.28 -5.49 -10.27
N SER A 584 -1.01 -5.14 -10.10
CA SER A 584 0.12 -5.87 -10.67
C SER A 584 0.43 -7.15 -9.91
N ASP A 585 1.35 -7.93 -10.45
CA ASP A 585 1.88 -9.11 -9.77
C ASP A 585 2.37 -8.81 -8.36
N TRP A 586 2.11 -9.75 -7.46
CA TRP A 586 2.39 -9.61 -6.05
C TRP A 586 3.81 -10.10 -5.74
N CYS A 587 4.70 -9.20 -5.33
CA CYS A 587 6.00 -9.57 -4.77
C CYS A 587 5.81 -10.25 -3.40
N ILE A 588 6.06 -11.56 -3.35
CA ILE A 588 5.83 -12.41 -2.17
C ILE A 588 7.12 -12.75 -1.39
N SER A 589 8.30 -12.60 -2.00
CA SER A 589 9.57 -12.81 -1.29
C SER A 589 10.00 -11.60 -0.47
N ARG A 590 10.68 -11.87 0.64
CA ARG A 590 11.33 -10.87 1.49
C ARG A 590 12.71 -11.38 1.90
N GLN A 591 13.72 -10.51 1.92
CA GLN A 591 15.09 -10.86 2.30
C GLN A 591 15.25 -10.86 3.83
N ARG A 592 14.40 -11.59 4.55
CA ARG A 592 14.30 -11.59 6.03
C ARG A 592 14.38 -12.99 6.61
N THR A 593 14.62 -13.04 7.93
CA THR A 593 14.86 -14.31 8.63
C THR A 593 13.62 -14.82 9.39
N TRP A 594 12.73 -13.92 9.81
CA TRP A 594 11.55 -14.28 10.60
C TRP A 594 10.27 -14.33 9.75
N GLY A 595 9.95 -15.52 9.26
CA GLY A 595 8.77 -15.82 8.46
C GLY A 595 8.83 -17.24 7.89
N VAL A 596 7.79 -17.62 7.15
CA VAL A 596 7.73 -18.92 6.46
C VAL A 596 8.68 -18.92 5.27
N PRO A 597 9.66 -19.85 5.19
CA PRO A 597 10.55 -19.95 4.04
C PRO A 597 9.80 -20.30 2.75
N ILE A 598 10.27 -19.78 1.61
CA ILE A 598 9.80 -20.19 0.29
C ILE A 598 10.39 -21.58 -0.02
N PRO A 599 9.57 -22.62 -0.27
CA PRO A 599 10.01 -24.00 -0.42
C PRO A 599 10.43 -24.31 -1.87
N LEU A 600 11.48 -23.64 -2.36
CA LEU A 600 11.97 -23.75 -3.75
C LEU A 600 13.45 -24.09 -3.84
#